data_AF-A0A1A7YDJ9-F1
#
_entry.id   AF-A0A1A7YDJ9-F1
#
_cell.length_a   1.000
_cell.length_b   1.000
_cell.length_c   1.000
_cell.angle_alpha   90.00
_cell.angle_beta   90.00
_cell.angle_gamma   90.00
#
_symmetry.space_group_name_H-M   'P 1'
#
loop_
_entity.id
_entity.type
_entity.pdbx_description
1 polymer ?
#
loop_
_entity_poly.entity_id
_entity_poly.type
_entity_poly.pdbx_seq_one_letter_code
_entity_poly.pdbx_strand_id
1 'polypeptide(L)'
;KLSPILSRSELEIVLHTFISSRLDYCNSLFTCLSRTSLNRLQVVQNTCAQLLTKSSKHTHVTPLLFQLHWLLVKFRVHFQILVLVFRALHGQAPSYIGDLLSPYTPSRSLRSSDQSLLAVQHQAKDQR
;
A
#
# COMPACT_ATOMS: atom_id res chain seq x y z
N LYS A 1 -25.16 12.73 7.34
CA LYS A 1 -24.44 11.80 8.24
C LYS A 1 -25.13 10.45 8.12
N LEU A 2 -24.45 9.39 7.68
CA LEU A 2 -25.05 8.05 7.45
C LEU A 2 -25.25 7.22 8.73
N SER A 3 -24.61 7.63 9.82
CA SER A 3 -24.63 6.95 11.12
C SER A 3 -25.98 6.79 11.83
N PRO A 4 -27.04 7.61 11.59
CA PRO A 4 -28.35 7.37 12.18
C PRO A 4 -29.25 6.47 11.32
N ILE A 5 -28.86 6.16 10.09
CA ILE A 5 -29.67 5.43 9.11
C ILE A 5 -29.21 3.97 8.98
N LEU A 6 -27.91 3.71 9.12
CA LEU A 6 -27.33 2.37 8.98
C LEU A 6 -26.79 1.84 10.30
N SER A 7 -26.93 0.52 10.50
CA SER A 7 -26.23 -0.22 11.55
C SER A 7 -24.71 -0.24 11.31
N ARG A 8 -23.93 -0.59 12.34
CA ARG A 8 -22.46 -0.62 12.25
C ARG A 8 -21.97 -1.59 11.17
N SER A 9 -22.58 -2.76 11.06
CA SER A 9 -22.25 -3.80 10.08
C SER A 9 -22.54 -3.36 8.65
N GLU A 10 -23.71 -2.75 8.41
CA GLU A 10 -24.03 -2.24 7.07
C GLU A 10 -23.11 -1.10 6.66
N LEU A 11 -22.73 -0.23 7.60
CA LEU A 11 -21.77 0.84 7.35
C LEU A 11 -20.39 0.29 7.01
N GLU A 12 -19.94 -0.77 7.68
CA GLU A 12 -18.70 -1.48 7.35
C GLU A 12 -18.75 -2.06 5.93
N ILE A 13 -19.84 -2.73 5.55
CA ILE A 13 -20.03 -3.25 4.20
C ILE A 13 -19.93 -2.11 3.17
N VAL A 14 -20.68 -1.02 3.36
CA VAL A 14 -20.66 0.14 2.44
C VAL A 14 -19.26 0.74 2.34
N LEU A 15 -18.56 0.94 3.45
CA LEU A 15 -17.19 1.46 3.41
C LEU A 15 -16.26 0.50 2.65
N HIS A 16 -16.37 -0.80 2.88
CA HIS A 16 -15.56 -1.79 2.16
C HIS A 16 -15.88 -1.82 0.66
N THR A 17 -17.15 -1.81 0.27
CA THR A 17 -17.56 -1.91 -1.14
C THR A 17 -17.22 -0.66 -1.94
N PHE A 18 -17.28 0.54 -1.34
CA PHE A 18 -17.05 1.79 -2.05
C PHE A 18 -15.62 2.31 -1.95
N ILE A 19 -14.94 2.08 -0.83
CA ILE A 19 -13.66 2.74 -0.52
C ILE A 19 -12.54 1.72 -0.50
N SER A 20 -12.62 0.69 0.35
CA SER A 20 -11.55 -0.30 0.46
C SER A 20 -11.34 -1.04 -0.87
N SER A 21 -12.41 -1.45 -1.57
CA SER A 21 -12.32 -2.09 -2.88
C SER A 21 -11.57 -1.26 -3.93
N ARG A 22 -11.81 0.05 -3.96
CA ARG A 22 -11.17 0.99 -4.89
C ARG A 22 -9.73 1.26 -4.51
N LEU A 23 -9.45 1.39 -3.22
CA LEU A 23 -8.08 1.50 -2.71
C LEU A 23 -7.28 0.25 -3.11
N ASP A 24 -7.83 -0.94 -2.85
CA ASP A 24 -7.12 -2.19 -3.10
C ASP A 24 -6.92 -2.48 -4.60
N TYR A 25 -7.89 -2.12 -5.44
CA TYR A 25 -7.74 -2.19 -6.91
C TYR A 25 -6.66 -1.24 -7.44
N CYS A 26 -6.62 0.00 -6.96
CA CYS A 26 -5.70 1.02 -7.44
C CYS A 26 -4.31 0.99 -6.77
N ASN A 27 -4.05 0.06 -5.84
CA ASN A 27 -2.79 0.01 -5.08
C ASN A 27 -1.53 0.05 -5.98
N SER A 28 -1.57 -0.59 -7.15
CA SER A 28 -0.44 -0.55 -8.11
C SER A 28 -0.27 0.81 -8.80
N LEU A 29 -1.35 1.60 -8.97
CA LEU A 29 -1.27 2.96 -9.54
C LEU A 29 -0.80 3.98 -8.51
N PHE A 30 -1.00 3.71 -7.22
CA PHE A 30 -0.62 4.60 -6.14
C PHE A 30 0.90 4.80 -6.01
N THR A 31 1.71 3.88 -6.56
CA THR A 31 3.17 4.04 -6.64
C THR A 31 3.57 5.26 -7.47
N CYS A 32 2.74 5.67 -8.42
CA CYS A 32 2.98 6.80 -9.32
C CYS A 32 2.39 8.12 -8.80
N LEU A 33 1.69 8.11 -7.66
CA LEU A 33 1.03 9.31 -7.14
C LEU A 33 1.98 10.19 -6.34
N SER A 34 1.75 11.50 -6.42
CA SER A 34 2.41 12.47 -5.55
C SER A 34 2.00 12.26 -4.09
N ARG A 35 2.87 12.68 -3.16
CA ARG A 35 2.61 12.61 -1.71
C ARG A 35 1.34 13.36 -1.32
N THR A 36 1.01 14.45 -2.02
CA THR A 36 -0.22 15.23 -1.78
C THR A 36 -1.47 14.42 -2.12
N SER A 37 -1.47 13.70 -3.25
CA SER A 37 -2.57 12.81 -3.63
C SER A 37 -2.72 11.64 -2.67
N LEU A 38 -1.62 11.02 -2.24
CA LEU A 38 -1.65 9.95 -1.23
C LEU A 38 -2.20 10.45 0.12
N ASN A 39 -1.84 11.66 0.54
CA ASN A 39 -2.38 12.24 1.76
C ASN A 39 -3.90 12.46 1.67
N ARG A 40 -4.44 12.82 0.50
CA ARG A 40 -5.91 12.93 0.30
C ARG A 40 -6.59 11.58 0.50
N LEU A 41 -6.01 10.49 -0.03
CA LEU A 41 -6.52 9.14 0.19
C LEU A 41 -6.46 8.73 1.67
N GLN A 42 -5.38 9.10 2.38
CA GLN A 42 -5.28 8.86 3.82
C GLN A 42 -6.36 9.60 4.60
N VAL A 43 -6.67 10.85 4.22
CA VAL A 43 -7.77 11.61 4.84
C VAL A 43 -9.10 10.88 4.65
N VAL A 44 -9.38 10.36 3.45
CA VAL A 44 -10.59 9.55 3.21
C VAL A 44 -10.62 8.34 4.14
N GLN A 45 -9.56 7.53 4.17
CA GLN A 45 -9.48 6.36 5.06
C GLN A 45 -9.68 6.74 6.54
N ASN A 46 -9.08 7.84 6.98
CA ASN A 46 -9.20 8.34 8.36
C ASN A 46 -10.65 8.71 8.69
N THR A 47 -11.34 9.39 7.77
CA THR A 47 -12.75 9.74 7.96
C THR A 47 -13.65 8.52 8.01
N CYS A 48 -13.34 7.47 7.24
CA CYS A 48 -14.05 6.19 7.28
C CYS A 48 -13.86 5.50 8.63
N ALA A 49 -12.63 5.44 9.12
CA ALA A 49 -12.32 4.86 10.43
C ALA A 49 -13.09 5.60 11.54
N GLN A 50 -13.01 6.94 11.54
CA GLN A 50 -13.74 7.78 12.50
C GLN A 50 -15.26 7.60 12.41
N LEU A 51 -15.81 7.45 11.20
CA LEU A 51 -17.24 7.22 10.99
C LEU A 51 -17.67 5.87 11.58
N LEU A 52 -16.87 4.82 11.37
CA LEU A 52 -17.16 3.46 11.84
C LEU A 52 -17.00 3.33 13.36
N THR A 53 -16.01 4.02 13.95
CA THR A 53 -15.77 4.04 15.41
C THR A 53 -16.57 5.13 16.13
N LYS A 54 -17.36 5.94 15.41
CA LYS A 54 -18.10 7.11 15.92
C LYS A 54 -17.23 8.05 16.75
N SER A 55 -15.95 8.17 16.38
CA SER A 55 -14.97 8.99 17.09
C SER A 55 -15.03 10.45 16.67
N SER A 56 -14.50 11.35 17.51
CA SER A 56 -14.40 12.76 17.19
C SER A 56 -13.42 13.01 16.04
N LYS A 57 -13.63 14.10 15.29
CA LYS A 57 -12.72 14.54 14.21
C LYS A 57 -11.27 14.74 14.69
N HIS A 58 -11.11 15.13 15.97
CA HIS A 58 -9.81 15.39 16.60
C HIS A 58 -9.19 14.15 17.24
N THR A 59 -9.86 13.00 17.21
CA THR A 59 -9.33 11.76 17.76
C THR A 59 -8.11 11.31 16.95
N HIS A 60 -7.06 10.88 17.65
CA HIS A 60 -5.87 10.33 17.03
C HIS A 60 -6.23 9.10 16.19
N VAL A 61 -5.85 9.10 14.91
CA VAL A 61 -6.35 8.11 13.95
C VAL A 61 -5.61 6.77 14.02
N THR A 62 -4.33 6.78 14.36
CA THR A 62 -3.50 5.57 14.48
C THR A 62 -4.12 4.46 15.36
N PRO A 63 -4.63 4.74 16.58
CA PRO A 63 -5.28 3.70 17.40
C PRO A 63 -6.60 3.22 16.79
N LEU A 64 -7.33 4.07 16.06
CA LEU A 64 -8.57 3.66 15.38
C LEU A 64 -8.26 2.68 14.25
N LEU A 65 -7.24 2.98 13.44
CA LEU A 65 -6.79 2.08 12.37
C LEU A 65 -6.30 0.75 12.93
N PHE A 66 -5.58 0.76 14.06
CA PHE A 66 -5.15 -0.46 14.74
C PHE A 66 -6.34 -1.30 15.21
N GLN A 67 -7.34 -0.70 15.88
CA GLN A 67 -8.56 -1.39 16.32
C GLN A 67 -9.36 -1.98 15.16
N LEU A 68 -9.31 -1.35 13.99
CA LEU A 68 -9.97 -1.82 12.78
C LEU A 68 -9.11 -2.79 11.97
N HIS A 69 -7.86 -3.05 12.38
CA HIS A 69 -6.88 -3.84 11.62
C HIS A 69 -6.62 -3.26 10.21
N TRP A 70 -6.75 -1.94 10.06
CA TRP A 70 -6.57 -1.25 8.79
C TRP A 70 -5.16 -0.69 8.67
N LEU A 71 -4.48 -1.04 7.58
CA LEU A 71 -3.17 -0.48 7.25
C LEU A 71 -3.31 0.92 6.63
N LEU A 72 -2.43 1.86 7.02
CA LEU A 72 -2.38 3.20 6.40
C LEU A 72 -2.14 3.08 4.88
N VAL A 73 -2.70 4.00 4.10
CA VAL A 73 -2.60 4.01 2.62
C VAL A 73 -1.14 3.91 2.17
N LYS A 74 -0.24 4.70 2.77
CA LYS A 74 1.20 4.64 2.42
C LYS A 74 1.79 3.24 2.59
N PHE A 75 1.45 2.56 3.70
CA PHE A 75 1.96 1.22 3.96
C PHE A 75 1.31 0.18 3.05
N ARG A 76 0.06 0.37 2.61
CA ARG A 76 -0.57 -0.51 1.60
C ARG A 76 0.19 -0.50 0.29
N VAL A 77 0.61 0.68 -0.17
CA VAL A 77 1.42 0.81 -1.39
C VAL A 77 2.74 0.05 -1.25
N HIS A 78 3.45 0.24 -0.14
CA HIS A 78 4.71 -0.48 0.11
C HIS A 78 4.49 -2.01 0.19
N PHE A 79 3.47 -2.44 0.92
CA PHE A 79 3.13 -3.86 1.06
C PHE A 79 2.85 -4.51 -0.30
N GLN A 80 2.09 -3.84 -1.17
CA GLN A 80 1.79 -4.33 -2.52
C GLN A 80 3.07 -4.52 -3.35
N ILE A 81 3.98 -3.54 -3.33
CA ILE A 81 5.27 -3.64 -4.03
C ILE A 81 6.07 -4.82 -3.49
N LEU A 82 6.18 -4.95 -2.17
CA LEU A 82 6.94 -6.02 -1.53
C LEU A 82 6.37 -7.40 -1.87
N VAL A 83 5.05 -7.57 -1.83
CA VAL A 83 4.39 -8.83 -2.21
C VAL A 83 4.59 -9.13 -3.70
N LEU A 84 4.50 -8.14 -4.57
CA LEU A 84 4.75 -8.33 -6.01
C LEU A 84 6.19 -8.78 -6.26
N VAL A 85 7.16 -8.10 -5.65
CA VAL A 85 8.59 -8.43 -5.75
C VAL A 85 8.85 -9.84 -5.22
N PHE A 86 8.33 -10.17 -4.04
CA PHE A 86 8.43 -11.50 -3.46
C PHE A 86 7.90 -12.57 -4.42
N ARG A 87 6.68 -12.36 -4.94
CA ARG A 87 6.06 -13.30 -5.89
C ARG A 87 6.88 -13.44 -7.17
N ALA A 88 7.45 -12.35 -7.69
CA ALA A 88 8.28 -12.38 -8.89
C ALA A 88 9.58 -13.17 -8.65
N LEU A 89 10.25 -12.97 -7.51
CA LEU A 89 11.45 -13.73 -7.13
C LEU A 89 11.19 -15.23 -6.95
N HIS A 90 9.96 -15.60 -6.55
CA HIS A 90 9.55 -16.99 -6.38
C HIS A 90 8.83 -17.59 -7.60
N GLY A 91 8.84 -16.92 -8.76
CA GLY A 91 8.20 -17.44 -9.99
C GLY A 91 6.67 -17.51 -9.94
N GLN A 92 6.04 -16.80 -8.99
CA GLN A 92 4.57 -16.72 -8.80
C GLN A 92 3.95 -15.46 -9.40
N ALA A 93 4.73 -14.69 -10.16
CA ALA A 93 4.30 -13.56 -10.97
C ALA A 93 4.65 -13.83 -12.44
N PRO A 94 4.07 -13.09 -13.40
CA PRO A 94 4.47 -13.19 -14.80
C PRO A 94 5.98 -13.03 -14.99
N SER A 95 6.57 -13.82 -15.90
CA SER A 95 8.02 -13.86 -16.11
C SER A 95 8.62 -12.48 -16.39
N TYR A 96 7.91 -11.64 -17.17
CA TYR A 96 8.37 -10.29 -17.50
C TYR A 96 8.62 -9.41 -16.26
N ILE A 97 7.94 -9.66 -15.13
CA ILE A 97 8.19 -8.93 -13.88
C ILE A 97 9.46 -9.45 -13.23
N GLY A 98 9.67 -10.78 -13.21
CA GLY A 98 10.90 -11.39 -12.72
C GLY A 98 12.12 -10.93 -13.51
N ASP A 99 11.99 -10.82 -14.83
CA ASP A 99 13.05 -10.38 -15.74
C ASP A 99 13.48 -8.92 -15.48
N LEU A 100 12.59 -8.09 -14.92
CA LEU A 100 12.89 -6.71 -14.51
C LEU A 100 13.65 -6.64 -13.19
N LEU A 101 13.69 -7.72 -12.40
CA LEU A 101 14.33 -7.77 -11.09
C LEU A 101 15.68 -8.48 -11.19
N SER A 102 16.75 -7.78 -10.86
CA SER A 102 18.10 -8.36 -10.84
C SER A 102 18.58 -8.52 -9.40
N PRO A 103 18.86 -9.75 -8.93
CA PRO A 103 19.48 -9.96 -7.62
C PRO A 103 20.82 -9.23 -7.54
N TYR A 104 21.07 -8.57 -6.41
CA TYR A 104 22.35 -7.92 -6.15
C TYR A 104 23.40 -8.95 -5.76
N THR A 105 24.39 -9.16 -6.63
CA THR A 105 25.56 -10.00 -6.35
C THR A 105 26.77 -9.10 -6.07
N PRO A 106 27.20 -8.95 -4.81
CA PRO A 106 28.38 -8.15 -4.50
C PRO A 106 29.65 -8.82 -5.04
N SER A 107 30.60 -8.02 -5.52
CA SER A 107 31.90 -8.52 -6.02
C SER A 107 32.81 -9.10 -4.92
N ARG A 108 32.48 -8.83 -3.65
CA ARG A 108 33.21 -9.28 -2.47
C ARG A 108 32.22 -9.69 -1.38
N SER A 109 32.63 -10.57 -0.48
CA SER A 109 31.79 -10.95 0.67
C SER A 109 31.55 -9.73 1.56
N LEU A 110 30.28 -9.34 1.68
CA LEU A 110 29.81 -8.23 2.51
C LEU A 110 28.84 -8.77 3.56
N ARG A 111 28.74 -8.09 4.71
CA ARG A 111 27.74 -8.40 5.74
C ARG A 111 26.29 -8.29 5.23
N SER A 112 26.07 -7.60 4.12
CA SER A 112 24.77 -7.46 3.47
C SER A 112 24.49 -8.54 2.40
N SER A 113 25.41 -9.47 2.17
CA SER A 113 25.24 -10.52 1.14
C SER A 113 24.02 -11.41 1.41
N ASP A 114 23.63 -11.57 2.68
CA ASP A 114 22.52 -12.43 3.10
C ASP A 114 21.16 -11.71 3.09
N GLN A 115 21.12 -10.43 2.70
CA GLN A 115 19.90 -9.61 2.74
C GLN A 115 19.01 -9.70 1.50
N SER A 116 19.31 -10.59 0.54
CA SER A 116 18.54 -10.78 -0.70
C SER A 116 18.20 -9.46 -1.42
N LEU A 117 19.18 -8.56 -1.50
CA LEU A 117 18.99 -7.23 -2.08
C LEU A 117 18.81 -7.30 -3.59
N LEU A 118 18.11 -6.31 -4.15
CA LEU A 118 17.96 -6.12 -5.59
C LEU A 118 18.92 -5.04 -6.08
N ALA A 119 19.49 -5.25 -7.27
CA ALA A 119 20.33 -4.26 -7.92
C ALA A 119 19.47 -3.10 -8.44
N VAL A 120 19.96 -1.87 -8.26
CA VAL A 120 19.31 -0.67 -8.80
C VAL A 120 19.64 -0.57 -10.28
N GLN A 121 18.64 -0.76 -11.13
CA GLN A 121 18.73 -0.54 -12.57
C GLN A 121 18.84 0.98 -12.82
N HIS A 122 20.05 1.49 -13.11
CA HIS A 122 20.22 2.86 -13.58
C HIS A 122 19.71 2.94 -15.02
N GLN A 123 18.66 3.72 -15.26
CA GLN A 123 18.24 4.07 -16.63
C GLN A 123 19.42 4.80 -17.30
N ALA A 124 20.01 4.20 -18.33
CA ALA A 124 20.95 4.90 -19.20
C ALA A 124 20.22 6.13 -19.76
N LYS A 125 20.80 7.33 -19.60
CA LYS A 125 20.29 8.52 -20.27
C LYS A 125 20.32 8.22 -21.77
N ASP A 126 19.14 8.08 -22.35
CA ASP A 126 18.97 7.97 -23.79
C ASP A 126 19.59 9.21 -24.42
N GLN A 127 20.68 9.02 -25.13
CA GLN A 127 21.50 10.06 -25.72
C GLN A 127 20.84 10.42 -27.06
N ARG A 128 19.86 11.32 -27.01
CA ARG A 128 19.36 12.05 -28.18
C ARG A 128 19.95 13.44 -28.23
#